data_AF-A0A517ZFI6-F1
#
_entry.id   AF-A0A517ZFI6-F1
#
_cell.length_a   1.000
_cell.length_b   1.000
_cell.length_c   1.000
_cell.angle_alpha   90.00
_cell.angle_beta   90.00
_cell.angle_gamma   90.00
#
_symmetry.space_group_name_H-M   'P 1'
#
loop_
_entity.id
_entity.type
_entity.pdbx_description
1 polymer ?
#
loop_
_entity_poly.entity_id
_entity_poly.type
_entity_poly.pdbx_seq_one_letter_code
_entity_poly.pdbx_strand_id
1 'polypeptide(L)'
;MDMTPEEYVDMLAGYDSGGEGTSGVGEYDEDSGDEGTSGVDEDEDVTTGLLDFESTINTKKLKAHVPFSKRKHHNQRYLNNVLKPIDEASPVIRRIHDTGEADFGQLKSLLKLTGSLGSQEEKYSKKDKKKEGKRLVTEAKVSEVHGYREKLETLIVMHGAVCVQGLAGQIPPADEEQQGEIDTFIRMLTEGDPDVVGLLVQVGTPDPAQLVTVLECCPQNKLETLASRLVRACGRAPGYLQVLIEHAIAHEAPNESPADYFRQNPLSMKLLRHQKASGELDEYLQRVGTDVQELIARIDVPLEPQPSRRPPPVPEPVGKGKETAEPEPEVPEPRHPPLEQVIDAYLRMAQRLLDSIDAGAVPDPLCRCCRILYEGFVAQTGNRAGAREKVSSFLFIRYISPLFSNDMIANPPGGKKLSRDQQRIGIMLGKILQGVGNQIPFSEQYMRPFNVLVNGYAEAIDHLATDVLRRAGVANP
;
A
#
# COMPACT_ATOMS: atom_id res chain seq x y z
N MET A 1 44.68 -31.35 3.77
CA MET A 1 45.51 -31.22 4.97
C MET A 1 44.58 -31.24 6.16
N ASP A 2 44.73 -32.22 7.03
CA ASP A 2 43.87 -32.37 8.21
C ASP A 2 44.38 -31.45 9.32
N MET A 3 43.50 -30.57 9.80
CA MET A 3 43.79 -29.61 10.85
C MET A 3 43.52 -30.24 12.21
N THR A 4 44.40 -29.98 13.17
CA THR A 4 44.26 -30.51 14.53
C THR A 4 43.16 -29.78 15.32
N PRO A 5 42.54 -30.43 16.33
CA PRO A 5 41.54 -29.80 17.18
C PRO A 5 42.06 -28.55 17.90
N GLU A 6 43.34 -28.50 18.27
CA GLU A 6 43.97 -27.33 18.87
C GLU A 6 44.10 -26.17 17.88
N GLU A 7 44.55 -26.41 16.65
CA GLU A 7 44.60 -25.39 15.58
C GLU A 7 43.20 -24.85 15.24
N TYR A 8 42.17 -25.69 15.35
CA TYR A 8 40.79 -25.28 15.16
C TYR A 8 40.26 -24.38 16.30
N VAL A 9 40.68 -24.63 17.54
CA VAL A 9 40.33 -23.79 18.71
C VAL A 9 41.05 -22.45 18.63
N ASP A 10 42.34 -22.44 18.26
CA ASP A 10 43.12 -21.20 18.10
C ASP A 10 42.62 -20.35 16.93
N MET A 11 42.16 -20.97 15.83
CA MET A 11 41.52 -20.26 14.73
C MET A 11 40.17 -19.64 15.11
N LEU A 12 39.40 -20.28 16.00
CA LEU A 12 38.12 -19.77 16.49
C LEU A 12 38.27 -18.70 17.57
N ALA A 13 39.42 -18.67 18.26
CA ALA A 13 39.69 -17.75 19.36
C ALA A 13 40.12 -16.34 18.91
N GLY A 14 40.48 -16.14 17.64
CA GLY A 14 40.93 -14.84 17.13
C GLY A 14 42.28 -14.46 17.72
N TYR A 15 43.36 -14.91 17.08
CA TYR A 15 44.71 -14.53 17.46
C TYR A 15 44.98 -13.09 17.03
N ASP A 16 44.89 -12.18 18.00
CA ASP A 16 45.77 -11.00 18.12
C ASP A 16 47.16 -11.54 18.51
N SER A 17 48.14 -11.50 17.60
CA SER A 17 49.55 -11.69 17.97
C SER A 17 50.39 -10.49 17.55
N GLY A 18 50.82 -9.75 18.57
CA GLY A 18 52.04 -8.94 18.58
C GLY A 18 52.09 -8.16 19.90
N GLY A 19 53.01 -8.36 20.83
CA GLY A 19 54.20 -9.22 20.89
C GLY A 19 54.77 -9.18 22.32
N GLU A 20 55.71 -10.07 22.61
CA GLU A 20 56.43 -10.09 23.88
C GLU A 20 57.57 -9.04 23.91
N GLY A 21 57.62 -8.27 25.00
CA GLY A 21 58.84 -7.95 25.76
C GLY A 21 59.72 -6.76 25.30
N THR A 22 59.76 -5.68 26.09
CA THR A 22 60.77 -5.46 27.16
C THR A 22 60.75 -4.01 27.67
N SER A 23 61.07 -3.87 28.94
CA SER A 23 61.22 -2.64 29.74
C SER A 23 62.32 -1.71 29.22
N GLY A 24 62.07 -0.39 29.25
CA GLY A 24 63.11 0.64 29.09
C GLY A 24 62.58 2.04 29.35
N VAL A 25 62.97 2.61 30.49
CA VAL A 25 62.81 4.03 30.87
C VAL A 25 63.76 4.89 30.01
N GLY A 26 63.30 6.04 29.53
CA GLY A 26 64.14 7.09 28.95
C GLY A 26 63.34 8.25 28.39
N GLU A 27 63.41 9.40 29.07
CA GLU A 27 63.07 10.74 28.55
C GLU A 27 63.85 11.04 27.26
N TYR A 28 63.27 11.84 26.34
CA TYR A 28 63.85 13.08 25.78
C TYR A 28 62.84 13.76 24.84
N ASP A 29 62.95 15.09 24.81
CA ASP A 29 62.14 16.11 24.13
C ASP A 29 62.27 16.16 22.58
N GLU A 30 61.48 17.08 22.03
CA GLU A 30 61.70 17.91 20.82
C GLU A 30 61.20 17.43 19.44
N ASP A 31 60.08 18.06 19.05
CA ASP A 31 59.94 18.99 17.92
C ASP A 31 59.90 18.52 16.45
N SER A 32 59.14 19.31 15.67
CA SER A 32 58.98 19.33 14.19
C SER A 32 58.18 18.17 13.58
N GLY A 33 57.30 18.34 12.59
CA GLY A 33 56.95 19.37 11.63
C GLY A 33 56.23 18.61 10.50
N ASP A 34 54.97 18.94 10.22
CA ASP A 34 54.57 19.69 9.01
C ASP A 34 54.28 18.80 7.77
N GLU A 35 53.24 19.20 7.04
CA GLU A 35 52.79 18.76 5.71
C GLU A 35 52.45 17.26 5.53
N GLY A 36 51.22 16.83 5.27
CA GLY A 36 50.29 17.34 4.27
C GLY A 36 50.13 16.27 3.19
N THR A 37 48.90 15.84 2.88
CA THR A 37 48.35 15.69 1.51
C THR A 37 47.05 14.90 1.49
N SER A 38 46.09 15.49 0.78
CA SER A 38 45.05 14.86 -0.06
C SER A 38 44.12 13.84 0.60
N GLY A 39 42.96 14.35 1.00
CA GLY A 39 41.72 13.59 0.89
C GLY A 39 41.49 13.25 -0.58
N VAL A 40 41.74 11.99 -0.93
CA VAL A 40 41.07 11.33 -2.04
C VAL A 40 39.83 10.73 -1.39
N ASP A 41 38.68 11.34 -1.63
CA ASP A 41 37.41 10.65 -1.47
C ASP A 41 37.43 9.52 -2.51
N GLU A 42 37.89 8.34 -2.09
CA GLU A 42 37.68 7.10 -2.83
C GLU A 42 36.17 6.85 -2.80
N ASP A 43 35.49 7.21 -3.88
CA ASP A 43 34.21 6.59 -4.24
C ASP A 43 34.49 5.08 -4.40
N GLU A 44 34.49 4.34 -3.28
CA GLU A 44 34.59 2.88 -3.29
C GLU A 44 33.42 2.38 -4.13
N ASP A 45 33.73 1.86 -5.33
CA ASP A 45 32.74 1.21 -6.17
C ASP A 45 32.07 0.11 -5.35
N VAL A 46 30.77 0.27 -5.10
CA VAL A 46 29.96 -0.60 -4.25
C VAL A 46 29.99 -2.04 -4.74
N THR A 47 30.08 -2.23 -6.06
CA THR A 47 30.22 -3.56 -6.65
C THR A 47 31.60 -4.14 -6.37
N THR A 48 32.68 -3.38 -6.57
CA THR A 48 34.04 -3.74 -6.12
C THR A 48 34.07 -4.05 -4.62
N GLY A 49 33.43 -3.24 -3.77
CA GLY A 49 33.31 -3.47 -2.33
C GLY A 49 32.45 -4.69 -1.93
N LEU A 50 31.68 -5.27 -2.86
CA LEU A 50 30.95 -6.55 -2.73
C LEU A 50 31.65 -7.71 -3.49
N LEU A 51 32.67 -7.44 -4.29
CA LEU A 51 33.50 -8.42 -4.98
C LEU A 51 34.83 -8.68 -4.27
N ASP A 52 35.49 -7.63 -3.77
CA ASP A 52 36.52 -7.71 -2.73
C ASP A 52 36.00 -8.38 -1.46
N PHE A 53 34.69 -8.55 -1.37
CA PHE A 53 34.01 -9.39 -0.41
C PHE A 53 34.34 -10.87 -0.51
N GLU A 54 34.74 -11.39 -1.67
CA GLU A 54 35.29 -12.75 -1.75
C GLU A 54 36.59 -12.90 -0.92
N SER A 55 37.31 -11.77 -0.71
CA SER A 55 38.51 -11.68 0.14
C SER A 55 38.19 -11.47 1.63
N THR A 56 37.05 -10.86 1.99
CA THR A 56 36.64 -10.57 3.39
C THR A 56 35.56 -11.50 3.95
N ILE A 57 34.78 -12.17 3.11
CA ILE A 57 34.11 -13.42 3.47
C ILE A 57 35.23 -14.27 4.05
N ASN A 58 35.10 -14.63 5.33
CA ASN A 58 36.09 -15.45 5.99
C ASN A 58 36.01 -16.84 5.33
N THR A 59 36.65 -17.01 4.18
CA THR A 59 36.63 -18.21 3.36
C THR A 59 37.26 -19.37 4.12
N LYS A 60 38.04 -19.10 5.19
CA LYS A 60 38.45 -20.11 6.18
C LYS A 60 37.26 -20.71 6.94
N LYS A 61 36.20 -19.94 7.25
CA LYS A 61 34.95 -20.44 7.87
C LYS A 61 34.05 -21.21 6.89
N LEU A 62 34.05 -20.85 5.59
CA LEU A 62 33.29 -21.55 4.54
C LEU A 62 33.98 -22.84 4.05
N LYS A 63 35.32 -22.86 4.00
CA LYS A 63 36.14 -24.05 3.66
C LYS A 63 36.19 -25.11 4.76
N ALA A 64 35.68 -24.81 5.97
CA ALA A 64 35.55 -25.79 7.04
C ALA A 64 34.40 -26.76 6.73
N HIS A 65 34.70 -27.81 5.97
CA HIS A 65 33.81 -28.96 5.84
C HIS A 65 33.79 -29.68 7.19
N VAL A 66 32.92 -29.25 8.11
CA VAL A 66 32.77 -29.89 9.41
C VAL A 66 32.15 -31.27 9.15
N PRO A 67 32.82 -32.39 9.46
CA PRO A 67 32.20 -33.70 9.36
C PRO A 67 30.96 -33.71 10.25
N PHE A 68 29.87 -34.31 9.78
CA PHE A 68 28.59 -34.42 10.47
C PHE A 68 28.77 -35.09 11.86
N SER A 69 29.20 -34.31 12.85
CA SER A 69 29.15 -34.73 14.25
C SER A 69 27.68 -34.63 14.68
N LYS A 70 27.24 -35.56 15.52
CA LYS A 70 25.83 -35.68 15.98
C LYS A 70 25.31 -34.45 16.76
N ARG A 71 26.11 -33.38 16.90
CA ARG A 71 25.75 -32.13 17.58
C ARG A 71 25.75 -30.97 16.57
N LYS A 72 24.60 -30.33 16.37
CA LYS A 72 24.46 -29.11 15.56
C LYS A 72 25.44 -28.04 16.07
N HIS A 73 26.50 -27.75 15.30
CA HIS A 73 27.47 -26.70 15.64
C HIS A 73 26.78 -25.33 15.70
N HIS A 74 27.15 -24.52 16.72
CA HIS A 74 26.51 -23.23 17.00
C HIS A 74 26.62 -22.21 15.84
N ASN A 75 27.62 -22.37 14.96
CA ASN A 75 27.87 -21.48 13.82
C ASN A 75 27.35 -22.02 12.46
N GLN A 76 26.88 -23.28 12.38
CA GLN A 76 26.39 -23.83 11.11
C GLN A 76 25.18 -23.06 10.57
N ARG A 77 24.32 -22.55 11.46
CA ARG A 77 23.19 -21.70 11.07
C ARG A 77 23.63 -20.38 10.46
N TYR A 78 24.73 -19.80 10.92
CA TYR A 78 25.26 -18.55 10.36
C TYR A 78 25.85 -18.80 8.97
N LEU A 79 26.65 -19.86 8.82
CA LEU A 79 27.20 -20.27 7.53
C LEU A 79 26.10 -20.54 6.51
N ASN A 80 25.10 -21.34 6.87
CA ASN A 80 24.05 -21.74 5.93
C ASN A 80 23.05 -20.63 5.59
N ASN A 81 22.79 -19.71 6.51
CA ASN A 81 21.71 -18.71 6.34
C ASN A 81 22.21 -17.31 5.97
N VAL A 82 23.50 -17.02 6.12
CA VAL A 82 24.08 -15.70 5.84
C VAL A 82 25.17 -15.84 4.79
N LEU A 83 26.25 -16.56 5.09
CA LEU A 83 27.43 -16.58 4.22
C LEU A 83 27.21 -17.37 2.93
N LYS A 84 26.56 -18.54 2.98
CA LYS A 84 26.29 -19.34 1.77
C LYS A 84 25.35 -18.63 0.76
N PRO A 85 24.24 -18.01 1.18
CA PRO A 85 23.40 -17.22 0.26
C PRO A 85 24.13 -16.03 -0.39
N ILE A 86 25.06 -15.39 0.33
CA ILE A 86 25.89 -14.30 -0.22
C ILE A 86 26.84 -14.88 -1.27
N ASP A 87 27.53 -15.98 -0.96
CA ASP A 87 28.43 -16.67 -1.89
C ASP A 87 27.72 -17.12 -3.18
N GLU A 88 26.49 -17.64 -3.05
CA GLU A 88 25.62 -18.01 -4.18
C GLU A 88 25.22 -16.80 -5.05
N ALA A 89 25.20 -15.59 -4.51
CA ALA A 89 24.90 -14.36 -5.23
C ALA A 89 26.13 -13.70 -5.86
N SER A 90 27.35 -14.13 -5.51
CA SER A 90 28.60 -13.60 -6.06
C SER A 90 28.65 -13.57 -7.59
N PRO A 91 28.19 -14.60 -8.34
CA PRO A 91 28.18 -14.55 -9.80
C PRO A 91 27.27 -13.45 -10.36
N VAL A 92 26.16 -13.17 -9.67
CA VAL A 92 25.22 -12.10 -10.05
C VAL A 92 25.86 -10.74 -9.82
N ILE A 93 26.49 -10.53 -8.65
CA ILE A 93 27.19 -9.28 -8.32
C ILE A 93 28.34 -9.02 -9.30
N ARG A 94 29.14 -10.05 -9.65
CA ARG A 94 30.20 -9.91 -10.66
C ARG A 94 29.66 -9.49 -12.00
N ARG A 95 28.57 -10.10 -12.42
CA ARG A 95 27.98 -9.77 -13.71
C ARG A 95 27.54 -8.31 -13.75
N ILE A 96 26.88 -7.83 -12.69
CA ILE A 96 26.46 -6.43 -12.58
C ILE A 96 27.66 -5.48 -12.56
N HIS A 97 28.72 -5.82 -11.82
CA HIS A 97 29.99 -5.06 -11.85
C HIS A 97 30.55 -4.97 -13.27
N ASP A 98 30.64 -6.11 -13.97
CA ASP A 98 31.28 -6.21 -15.28
C ASP A 98 30.46 -5.51 -16.38
N THR A 99 29.13 -5.52 -16.29
CA THR A 99 28.24 -4.92 -17.29
C THR A 99 27.80 -3.50 -16.95
N GLY A 100 27.84 -3.11 -15.67
CA GLY A 100 27.24 -1.88 -15.17
C GLY A 100 25.70 -1.88 -15.18
N GLU A 101 25.07 -3.00 -15.53
CA GLU A 101 23.62 -3.12 -15.72
C GLU A 101 23.10 -4.42 -15.10
N ALA A 102 21.89 -4.38 -14.53
CA ALA A 102 21.22 -5.55 -13.97
C ALA A 102 19.94 -5.88 -14.74
N ASP A 103 19.81 -7.12 -15.21
CA ASP A 103 18.53 -7.64 -15.71
C ASP A 103 17.55 -7.87 -14.54
N PHE A 104 16.27 -8.06 -14.85
CA PHE A 104 15.27 -8.23 -13.81
C PHE A 104 15.45 -9.53 -13.00
N GLY A 105 15.97 -10.60 -13.60
CA GLY A 105 16.28 -11.85 -12.91
C GLY A 105 17.37 -11.67 -11.85
N GLN A 106 18.39 -10.88 -12.16
CA GLN A 106 19.47 -10.49 -11.28
C GLN A 106 18.96 -9.59 -10.14
N LEU A 107 18.23 -8.53 -10.46
CA LEU A 107 17.63 -7.64 -9.45
C LEU A 107 16.71 -8.41 -8.48
N LYS A 108 15.88 -9.31 -9.01
CA LYS A 108 15.00 -10.18 -8.20
C LYS A 108 15.80 -11.08 -7.26
N SER A 109 16.98 -11.54 -7.68
CA SER A 109 17.86 -12.36 -6.84
C SER A 109 18.47 -11.54 -5.71
N LEU A 110 18.92 -10.31 -6.00
CA LEU A 110 19.42 -9.36 -5.00
C LEU A 110 18.35 -8.97 -3.98
N LEU A 111 17.12 -8.67 -4.43
CA LEU A 111 16.01 -8.33 -3.54
C LEU A 111 15.68 -9.50 -2.58
N LYS A 112 15.66 -10.74 -3.10
CA LYS A 112 15.43 -11.95 -2.28
C LYS A 112 16.53 -12.15 -1.23
N LEU A 113 17.80 -11.96 -1.62
CA LEU A 113 18.92 -12.08 -0.70
C LEU A 113 18.82 -11.02 0.40
N THR A 114 18.55 -9.78 0.04
CA THR A 114 18.39 -8.65 0.96
C THR A 114 17.29 -8.92 1.99
N GLY A 115 16.12 -9.37 1.55
CA GLY A 115 15.02 -9.75 2.45
C GLY A 115 15.39 -10.92 3.39
N SER A 116 16.10 -11.93 2.87
CA SER A 116 16.61 -13.05 3.67
C SER A 116 17.58 -12.57 4.76
N LEU A 117 18.51 -11.68 4.42
CA LEU A 117 19.47 -11.12 5.37
C LEU A 117 18.78 -10.27 6.45
N GLY A 118 17.81 -9.42 6.08
CA GLY A 118 17.01 -8.67 7.06
C GLY A 118 16.27 -9.59 8.05
N SER A 119 15.72 -10.70 7.56
CA SER A 119 15.11 -11.73 8.41
C SER A 119 16.13 -12.41 9.36
N GLN A 120 17.40 -12.55 8.97
CA GLN A 120 18.43 -13.09 9.86
C GLN A 120 18.91 -12.05 10.87
N GLU A 121 19.10 -10.80 10.44
CA GLU A 121 19.45 -9.65 11.27
C GLU A 121 18.48 -9.52 12.47
N GLU A 122 17.17 -9.58 12.19
CA GLU A 122 16.14 -9.52 13.23
C GLU A 122 16.21 -10.72 14.19
N LYS A 123 16.42 -11.93 13.68
CA LYS A 123 16.57 -13.15 14.49
C LYS A 123 17.78 -13.11 15.40
N TYR A 124 18.90 -12.53 14.95
CA TYR A 124 20.09 -12.37 15.78
C TYR A 124 19.88 -11.28 16.82
N SER A 125 19.23 -10.17 16.46
CA SER A 125 18.93 -9.05 17.35
C SER A 125 18.02 -9.44 18.52
N LYS A 126 17.07 -10.35 18.31
CA LYS A 126 16.12 -10.83 19.33
C LYS A 126 16.68 -11.89 20.30
N LYS A 127 17.93 -12.34 20.16
CA LYS A 127 18.50 -13.35 21.08
C LYS A 127 18.82 -12.76 22.45
N ASP A 128 18.36 -13.46 23.50
CA ASP A 128 18.56 -13.12 24.92
C ASP A 128 20.02 -12.76 25.25
N LYS A 129 20.26 -11.48 25.58
CA LYS A 129 21.56 -10.89 25.94
C LYS A 129 21.98 -11.19 27.39
N LYS A 130 21.71 -12.41 27.89
CA LYS A 130 21.88 -12.76 29.32
C LYS A 130 23.33 -12.91 29.81
N LYS A 131 24.34 -12.84 28.94
CA LYS A 131 25.78 -12.84 29.30
C LYS A 131 26.57 -11.89 28.42
N GLU A 132 27.41 -11.06 29.03
CA GLU A 132 28.17 -9.98 28.40
C GLU A 132 29.05 -10.46 27.23
N GLY A 133 29.76 -11.59 27.38
CA GLY A 133 30.54 -12.18 26.29
C GLY A 133 29.71 -12.75 25.12
N LYS A 134 28.46 -13.19 25.37
CA LYS A 134 27.54 -13.62 24.29
C LYS A 134 26.88 -12.44 23.58
N ARG A 135 26.80 -11.29 24.26
CA ARG A 135 26.24 -10.06 23.74
C ARG A 135 27.15 -9.49 22.65
N LEU A 136 28.46 -9.37 22.90
CA LEU A 136 29.45 -8.88 21.92
C LEU A 136 29.47 -9.71 20.63
N VAL A 137 29.46 -11.04 20.73
CA VAL A 137 29.43 -11.94 19.55
C VAL A 137 28.12 -11.84 18.77
N THR A 138 27.01 -11.55 19.45
CA THR A 138 25.71 -11.38 18.78
C THR A 138 25.61 -10.02 18.11
N GLU A 139 26.11 -8.96 18.76
CA GLU A 139 26.16 -7.60 18.22
C GLU A 139 27.10 -7.52 17.00
N ALA A 140 28.27 -8.17 17.04
CA ALA A 140 29.15 -8.28 15.88
C ALA A 140 28.47 -8.98 14.68
N LYS A 141 27.74 -10.08 14.91
CA LYS A 141 26.99 -10.77 13.85
C LYS A 141 25.84 -9.95 13.30
N VAL A 142 25.16 -9.18 14.13
CA VAL A 142 24.10 -8.26 13.68
C VAL A 142 24.72 -7.17 12.82
N SER A 143 25.80 -6.54 13.29
CA SER A 143 26.52 -5.50 12.53
C SER A 143 27.05 -6.01 11.20
N GLU A 144 27.58 -7.23 11.16
CA GLU A 144 28.08 -7.86 9.93
C GLU A 144 26.94 -8.12 8.94
N VAL A 145 25.83 -8.71 9.38
CA VAL A 145 24.65 -8.94 8.52
C VAL A 145 24.04 -7.61 8.04
N HIS A 146 24.03 -6.59 8.89
CA HIS A 146 23.55 -5.26 8.56
C HIS A 146 24.39 -4.62 7.46
N GLY A 147 25.72 -4.62 7.58
CA GLY A 147 26.62 -4.09 6.56
C GLY A 147 26.48 -4.82 5.22
N TYR A 148 26.24 -6.14 5.23
CA TYR A 148 25.96 -6.90 4.01
C TYR A 148 24.67 -6.45 3.33
N ARG A 149 23.65 -6.19 4.14
CA ARG A 149 22.36 -5.73 3.67
C ARG A 149 22.43 -4.31 3.10
N GLU A 150 23.11 -3.38 3.76
CA GLU A 150 23.27 -2.00 3.27
C GLU A 150 23.96 -1.94 1.90
N LYS A 151 25.00 -2.75 1.69
CA LYS A 151 25.67 -2.84 0.39
C LYS A 151 24.76 -3.38 -0.71
N LEU A 152 23.97 -4.42 -0.42
CA LEU A 152 22.99 -4.94 -1.37
C LEU A 152 21.85 -3.95 -1.65
N GLU A 153 21.38 -3.25 -0.62
CA GLU A 153 20.39 -2.18 -0.76
C GLU A 153 20.93 -1.07 -1.67
N THR A 154 22.20 -0.70 -1.53
CA THR A 154 22.86 0.29 -2.41
C THR A 154 22.87 -0.17 -3.87
N LEU A 155 23.20 -1.44 -4.15
CA LEU A 155 23.08 -1.99 -5.52
C LEU A 155 21.64 -1.96 -6.03
N ILE A 156 20.67 -2.27 -5.16
CA ILE A 156 19.25 -2.21 -5.51
C ILE A 156 18.81 -0.77 -5.82
N VAL A 157 19.31 0.24 -5.10
CA VAL A 157 19.06 1.66 -5.41
C VAL A 157 19.61 1.99 -6.80
N MET A 158 20.87 1.62 -7.07
CA MET A 158 21.55 1.96 -8.32
C MET A 158 20.87 1.35 -9.56
N HIS A 159 20.42 0.10 -9.47
CA HIS A 159 19.89 -0.63 -10.63
C HIS A 159 18.37 -0.83 -10.63
N GLY A 160 17.70 -0.63 -9.49
CA GLY A 160 16.26 -0.90 -9.34
C GLY A 160 15.41 -0.01 -10.25
N ALA A 161 15.66 1.30 -10.23
CA ALA A 161 14.94 2.25 -11.09
C ALA A 161 15.23 2.00 -12.58
N VAL A 162 16.50 1.77 -12.94
CA VAL A 162 16.93 1.51 -14.31
C VAL A 162 16.29 0.23 -14.86
N CYS A 163 16.19 -0.82 -14.03
CA CYS A 163 15.58 -2.08 -14.43
C CYS A 163 14.08 -1.90 -14.76
N VAL A 164 13.33 -1.17 -13.92
CA VAL A 164 11.90 -0.89 -14.19
C VAL A 164 11.73 0.00 -15.41
N GLN A 165 12.62 0.98 -15.60
CA GLN A 165 12.65 1.80 -16.82
C GLN A 165 12.93 0.95 -18.07
N GLY A 166 13.85 -0.02 -17.99
CA GLY A 166 14.12 -0.97 -19.06
C GLY A 166 12.91 -1.80 -19.43
N LEU A 167 12.21 -2.36 -18.43
CA LEU A 167 10.96 -3.11 -18.64
C LEU A 167 9.85 -2.24 -19.25
N ALA A 168 9.72 -0.98 -18.82
CA ALA A 168 8.74 -0.07 -19.39
C ALA A 168 9.05 0.29 -20.85
N GLY A 169 10.34 0.46 -21.19
CA GLY A 169 10.80 0.69 -22.56
C GLY A 169 10.58 -0.50 -23.51
N GLN A 170 10.32 -1.69 -22.97
CA GLN A 170 9.94 -2.89 -23.72
C GLN A 170 8.43 -3.00 -23.96
N ILE A 171 7.61 -2.00 -23.61
CA ILE A 171 6.15 -2.06 -23.80
C ILE A 171 5.75 -1.20 -25.01
N PRO A 172 5.06 -1.77 -26.02
CA PRO A 172 4.65 -3.17 -26.15
C PRO A 172 5.83 -4.11 -26.48
N PRO A 173 5.81 -5.37 -26.01
CA PRO A 173 6.93 -6.31 -26.18
C PRO A 173 7.12 -6.70 -27.64
N ALA A 174 8.39 -6.71 -28.07
CA ALA A 174 8.79 -7.08 -29.42
C ALA A 174 8.85 -8.59 -29.63
N ASP A 175 9.10 -9.37 -28.56
CA ASP A 175 9.28 -10.82 -28.59
C ASP A 175 8.79 -11.51 -27.31
N GLU A 176 8.82 -12.85 -27.30
CA GLU A 176 8.39 -13.68 -26.17
C GLU A 176 9.32 -13.57 -24.95
N GLU A 177 10.59 -13.19 -25.15
CA GLU A 177 11.57 -13.05 -24.07
C GLU A 177 11.24 -11.81 -23.24
N GLN A 178 11.00 -10.67 -23.89
CA GLN A 178 10.55 -9.43 -23.26
C GLN A 178 9.22 -9.62 -22.52
N GLN A 179 8.25 -10.29 -23.16
CA GLN A 179 6.98 -10.64 -22.49
C GLN A 179 7.23 -11.51 -21.25
N GLY A 180 8.14 -12.48 -21.33
CA GLY A 180 8.51 -13.35 -20.21
C GLY A 180 9.14 -12.60 -19.03
N GLU A 181 9.94 -11.57 -19.28
CA GLU A 181 10.50 -10.69 -18.25
C GLU A 181 9.41 -9.87 -17.56
N ILE A 182 8.55 -9.21 -18.34
CA ILE A 182 7.41 -8.42 -17.85
C ILE A 182 6.46 -9.30 -17.00
N ASP A 183 6.12 -10.50 -17.49
CA ASP A 183 5.29 -11.46 -16.75
C ASP A 183 5.95 -11.90 -15.45
N THR A 184 7.27 -12.07 -15.46
CA THR A 184 8.02 -12.44 -14.26
C THR A 184 8.05 -11.31 -13.24
N PHE A 185 8.09 -10.05 -13.69
CA PHE A 185 7.97 -8.85 -12.86
C PHE A 185 6.59 -8.75 -12.22
N ILE A 186 5.53 -8.82 -13.03
CA ILE A 186 4.13 -8.78 -12.56
C ILE A 186 3.85 -9.92 -11.58
N ARG A 187 4.35 -11.13 -11.87
CA ARG A 187 4.25 -12.27 -10.96
C ARG A 187 4.98 -12.02 -9.65
N MET A 188 6.14 -11.36 -9.67
CA MET A 188 6.84 -10.99 -8.43
C MET A 188 6.01 -10.01 -7.59
N LEU A 189 5.36 -9.02 -8.20
CA LEU A 189 4.51 -8.07 -7.49
C LEU A 189 3.22 -8.71 -6.95
N THR A 190 2.62 -9.65 -7.69
CA THR A 190 1.34 -10.28 -7.34
C THR A 190 1.48 -11.48 -6.41
N GLU A 191 2.50 -12.31 -6.61
CA GLU A 191 2.69 -13.62 -5.96
C GLU A 191 4.00 -13.74 -5.17
N GLY A 192 4.92 -12.78 -5.29
CA GLY A 192 6.23 -12.83 -4.64
C GLY A 192 6.18 -12.69 -3.12
N ASP A 193 7.33 -12.49 -2.49
CA ASP A 193 7.45 -12.19 -1.07
C ASP A 193 7.08 -10.70 -0.82
N PRO A 194 6.17 -10.37 0.12
CA PRO A 194 5.82 -8.98 0.44
C PRO A 194 7.03 -8.10 0.81
N ASP A 195 8.05 -8.66 1.46
CA ASP A 195 9.24 -7.90 1.86
C ASP A 195 10.10 -7.56 0.65
N VAL A 196 10.17 -8.46 -0.34
CA VAL A 196 10.84 -8.23 -1.63
C VAL A 196 10.14 -7.12 -2.43
N VAL A 197 8.81 -7.12 -2.47
CA VAL A 197 8.03 -6.06 -3.11
C VAL A 197 8.22 -4.73 -2.37
N GLY A 198 8.25 -4.78 -1.03
CA GLY A 198 8.58 -3.63 -0.19
C GLY A 198 9.94 -3.03 -0.51
N LEU A 199 10.98 -3.86 -0.63
CA LEU A 199 12.33 -3.42 -0.98
C LEU A 199 12.40 -2.80 -2.38
N LEU A 200 11.73 -3.36 -3.39
CA LEU A 200 11.70 -2.76 -4.72
C LEU A 200 11.14 -1.34 -4.68
N VAL A 201 10.03 -1.13 -3.96
CA VAL A 201 9.36 0.16 -3.92
C VAL A 201 10.07 1.16 -3.00
N GLN A 202 10.55 0.71 -1.84
CA GLN A 202 11.14 1.59 -0.82
C GLN A 202 12.61 1.91 -1.07
N VAL A 203 13.36 0.97 -1.64
CA VAL A 203 14.80 1.08 -1.88
C VAL A 203 15.07 1.33 -3.36
N GLY A 204 14.48 0.53 -4.23
CA GLY A 204 14.65 0.72 -5.68
C GLY A 204 13.96 1.97 -6.23
N THR A 205 12.93 2.48 -5.52
CA THR A 205 12.18 3.71 -5.82
C THR A 205 12.02 3.99 -7.32
N PRO A 206 11.41 3.06 -8.09
CA PRO A 206 11.32 3.22 -9.53
C PRO A 206 10.53 4.47 -9.90
N ASP A 207 10.73 4.99 -11.11
CA ASP A 207 9.91 6.10 -11.58
C ASP A 207 8.42 5.67 -11.63
N PRO A 208 7.50 6.41 -10.99
CA PRO A 208 6.09 6.03 -10.93
C PRO A 208 5.41 5.90 -12.29
N ALA A 209 5.80 6.72 -13.28
CA ALA A 209 5.25 6.64 -14.62
C ALA A 209 5.69 5.35 -15.33
N GLN A 210 6.98 5.03 -15.26
CA GLN A 210 7.52 3.78 -15.81
C GLN A 210 6.90 2.56 -15.12
N LEU A 211 6.75 2.60 -13.80
CA LEU A 211 6.11 1.51 -13.07
C LEU A 211 4.66 1.32 -13.55
N VAL A 212 3.87 2.39 -13.66
CA VAL A 212 2.48 2.32 -14.17
C VAL A 212 2.43 1.64 -15.54
N THR A 213 3.30 2.03 -16.48
CA THR A 213 3.35 1.42 -17.81
C THR A 213 3.52 -0.11 -17.73
N VAL A 214 4.41 -0.60 -16.85
CA VAL A 214 4.59 -2.05 -16.65
C VAL A 214 3.39 -2.70 -15.97
N LEU A 215 2.75 -2.01 -15.02
CA LEU A 215 1.60 -2.54 -14.29
C LEU A 215 0.35 -2.72 -15.17
N GLU A 216 0.23 -2.02 -16.29
CA GLU A 216 -0.89 -2.18 -17.22
C GLU A 216 -0.94 -3.56 -17.89
N CYS A 217 0.22 -4.20 -18.05
CA CYS A 217 0.29 -5.57 -18.56
C CYS A 217 -0.26 -6.59 -17.55
N CYS A 218 -0.61 -6.18 -16.32
CA CYS A 218 -1.15 -7.07 -15.30
C CYS A 218 -2.55 -7.60 -15.69
N PRO A 219 -2.74 -8.93 -15.68
CA PRO A 219 -4.05 -9.53 -15.93
C PRO A 219 -5.13 -8.99 -14.99
N GLN A 220 -6.31 -8.68 -15.54
CA GLN A 220 -7.44 -8.08 -14.81
C GLN A 220 -7.82 -8.87 -13.53
N ASN A 221 -7.71 -10.20 -13.55
CA ASN A 221 -8.00 -11.06 -12.40
C ASN A 221 -6.96 -10.95 -11.27
N LYS A 222 -5.77 -10.39 -11.52
CA LYS A 222 -4.70 -10.19 -10.53
C LYS A 222 -4.57 -8.74 -10.04
N LEU A 223 -5.22 -7.77 -10.71
CA LEU A 223 -5.12 -6.36 -10.36
C LEU A 223 -5.52 -6.05 -8.90
N GLU A 224 -6.49 -6.77 -8.33
CA GLU A 224 -6.89 -6.54 -6.93
C GLU A 224 -5.75 -6.90 -5.95
N THR A 225 -5.14 -8.07 -6.17
CA THR A 225 -3.99 -8.53 -5.39
C THR A 225 -2.79 -7.60 -5.58
N LEU A 226 -2.52 -7.18 -6.82
CA LEU A 226 -1.46 -6.25 -7.15
C LEU A 226 -1.63 -4.93 -6.36
N ALA A 227 -2.79 -4.30 -6.47
CA ALA A 227 -3.06 -3.02 -5.81
C ALA A 227 -2.94 -3.12 -4.29
N SER A 228 -3.52 -4.15 -3.67
CA SER A 228 -3.42 -4.36 -2.22
C SER A 228 -1.97 -4.51 -1.75
N ARG A 229 -1.16 -5.26 -2.50
CA ARG A 229 0.26 -5.48 -2.19
C ARG A 229 1.11 -4.23 -2.39
N LEU A 230 0.86 -3.46 -3.45
CA LEU A 230 1.56 -2.19 -3.70
C LEU A 230 1.25 -1.16 -2.63
N VAL A 231 -0.03 -0.98 -2.25
CA VAL A 231 -0.40 -0.07 -1.16
C VAL A 231 0.31 -0.46 0.14
N ARG A 232 0.34 -1.77 0.46
CA ARG A 232 1.06 -2.27 1.64
C ARG A 232 2.57 -2.01 1.55
N ALA A 233 3.18 -2.24 0.39
CA ALA A 233 4.60 -1.98 0.16
C ALA A 233 4.94 -0.48 0.29
N CYS A 234 4.04 0.40 -0.13
CA CYS A 234 4.17 1.84 0.02
C CYS A 234 3.79 2.37 1.41
N GLY A 235 3.50 1.51 2.40
CA GLY A 235 3.02 1.96 3.72
C GLY A 235 3.99 2.90 4.45
N ARG A 236 5.29 2.85 4.12
CA ARG A 236 6.33 3.77 4.64
C ARG A 236 6.62 4.97 3.73
N ALA A 237 6.05 5.00 2.53
CA ALA A 237 6.23 6.03 1.52
C ALA A 237 4.86 6.47 0.94
N PRO A 238 3.96 7.05 1.75
CA PRO A 238 2.62 7.43 1.31
C PRO A 238 2.63 8.48 0.18
N GLY A 239 3.64 9.35 0.14
CA GLY A 239 3.84 10.30 -0.96
C GLY A 239 4.12 9.60 -2.29
N TYR A 240 4.94 8.55 -2.28
CA TYR A 240 5.23 7.75 -3.48
C TYR A 240 3.98 7.03 -3.99
N LEU A 241 3.18 6.43 -3.10
CA LEU A 241 1.90 5.82 -3.48
C LEU A 241 0.98 6.82 -4.15
N GLN A 242 0.91 8.03 -3.59
CA GLN A 242 0.06 9.07 -4.13
C GLN A 242 0.50 9.49 -5.55
N VAL A 243 1.80 9.67 -5.78
CA VAL A 243 2.33 9.97 -7.12
C VAL A 243 2.07 8.81 -8.08
N LEU A 244 2.21 7.56 -7.63
CA LEU A 244 1.88 6.37 -8.43
C LEU A 244 0.41 6.35 -8.87
N ILE A 245 -0.51 6.70 -7.95
CA ILE A 245 -1.94 6.81 -8.24
C ILE A 245 -2.18 7.93 -9.25
N GLU A 246 -1.56 9.10 -9.07
CA GLU A 246 -1.68 10.23 -9.99
C GLU A 246 -1.24 9.86 -11.41
N HIS A 247 -0.10 9.16 -11.55
CA HIS A 247 0.35 8.65 -12.85
C HIS A 247 -0.59 7.58 -13.42
N ALA A 248 -1.12 6.67 -12.60
CA ALA A 248 -2.08 5.67 -13.06
C ALA A 248 -3.36 6.33 -13.60
N ILE A 249 -3.89 7.35 -12.91
CA ILE A 249 -5.05 8.12 -13.39
C ILE A 249 -4.71 8.84 -14.71
N ALA A 250 -3.56 9.52 -14.77
CA ALA A 250 -3.14 10.27 -15.96
C ALA A 250 -2.92 9.36 -17.18
N HIS A 251 -2.48 8.12 -16.95
CA HIS A 251 -2.29 7.12 -18.00
C HIS A 251 -3.62 6.52 -18.49
N GLU A 252 -4.55 6.26 -17.58
CA GLU A 252 -5.85 5.63 -17.90
C GLU A 252 -6.86 6.63 -18.50
N ALA A 253 -6.91 7.88 -17.99
CA ALA A 253 -7.87 8.91 -18.38
C ALA A 253 -8.05 9.07 -19.90
N PRO A 254 -6.98 9.24 -20.71
CA PRO A 254 -7.12 9.50 -22.14
C PRO A 254 -7.74 8.33 -22.93
N ASN A 255 -7.65 7.12 -22.39
CA ASN A 255 -8.07 5.88 -23.05
C ASN A 255 -9.54 5.51 -22.77
N GLU A 256 -10.17 6.19 -21.81
CA GLU A 256 -11.56 5.92 -21.44
C GLU A 256 -12.55 6.71 -22.30
N SER A 257 -13.72 6.14 -22.52
CA SER A 257 -14.81 6.86 -23.18
C SER A 257 -15.34 7.97 -22.24
N PRO A 258 -15.77 9.14 -22.74
CA PRO A 258 -16.38 10.17 -21.89
C PRO A 258 -17.62 9.68 -21.10
N ALA A 259 -18.32 8.67 -21.62
CA ALA A 259 -19.46 8.05 -20.94
C ALA A 259 -19.03 7.15 -19.76
N ASP A 260 -17.92 6.43 -19.93
CA ASP A 260 -17.39 5.44 -18.97
C ASP A 260 -16.25 5.97 -18.09
N TYR A 261 -15.91 7.25 -18.25
CA TYR A 261 -14.86 7.96 -17.52
C TYR A 261 -14.91 7.66 -16.01
N PHE A 262 -13.93 6.89 -15.55
CA PHE A 262 -13.66 6.35 -14.22
C PHE A 262 -14.80 5.56 -13.61
N ARG A 263 -15.64 4.94 -14.45
CA ARG A 263 -16.69 4.00 -14.04
C ARG A 263 -16.20 2.55 -13.99
N GLN A 264 -15.16 2.24 -14.78
CA GLN A 264 -14.53 0.92 -14.74
C GLN A 264 -13.72 0.73 -13.44
N ASN A 265 -13.12 -0.45 -13.25
CA ASN A 265 -12.23 -0.71 -12.11
C ASN A 265 -10.79 -0.98 -12.58
N PRO A 266 -10.14 0.02 -13.21
CA PRO A 266 -8.75 -0.08 -13.63
C PRO A 266 -7.80 -0.02 -12.42
N LEU A 267 -6.49 -0.03 -12.68
CA LEU A 267 -5.46 -0.07 -11.64
C LEU A 267 -5.57 1.15 -10.71
N SER A 268 -5.75 2.35 -11.24
CA SER A 268 -5.85 3.57 -10.43
C SER A 268 -7.00 3.48 -9.41
N MET A 269 -8.18 3.00 -9.84
CA MET A 269 -9.35 2.87 -8.96
C MET A 269 -9.15 1.81 -7.88
N LYS A 270 -8.40 0.74 -8.17
CA LYS A 270 -8.04 -0.28 -7.19
C LYS A 270 -7.04 0.25 -6.18
N LEU A 271 -6.00 0.96 -6.62
CA LEU A 271 -5.03 1.60 -5.73
C LEU A 271 -5.73 2.60 -4.80
N LEU A 272 -6.61 3.45 -5.34
CA LEU A 272 -7.43 4.39 -4.56
C LEU A 272 -8.31 3.68 -3.52
N ARG A 273 -8.90 2.53 -3.86
CA ARG A 273 -9.72 1.77 -2.91
C ARG A 273 -8.91 1.33 -1.70
N HIS A 274 -7.69 0.84 -1.91
CA HIS A 274 -6.80 0.37 -0.84
C HIS A 274 -6.15 1.52 -0.06
N GLN A 275 -5.88 2.67 -0.69
CA GLN A 275 -5.29 3.85 -0.02
C GLN A 275 -6.22 4.47 1.03
N LYS A 276 -7.54 4.45 0.80
CA LYS A 276 -8.57 5.08 1.65
C LYS A 276 -8.56 4.64 3.11
N ALA A 277 -7.93 3.50 3.42
CA ALA A 277 -7.85 2.96 4.77
C ALA A 277 -6.69 3.55 5.60
N SER A 278 -6.08 4.67 5.16
CA SER A 278 -4.95 5.27 5.87
C SER A 278 -4.79 6.79 5.64
N GLY A 279 -4.22 7.47 6.62
CA GLY A 279 -3.78 8.87 6.53
C GLY A 279 -4.91 9.89 6.50
N GLU A 280 -4.62 11.07 5.94
CA GLU A 280 -5.54 12.22 5.87
C GLU A 280 -6.87 11.92 5.15
N LEU A 281 -6.86 10.95 4.21
CA LEU A 281 -8.08 10.51 3.53
C LEU A 281 -9.02 9.77 4.47
N ASP A 282 -8.50 8.88 5.32
CA ASP A 282 -9.31 8.17 6.31
C ASP A 282 -9.90 9.15 7.33
N GLU A 283 -9.08 10.07 7.84
CA GLU A 283 -9.52 11.13 8.78
C GLU A 283 -10.64 12.00 8.18
N TYR A 284 -10.49 12.43 6.92
CA TYR A 284 -11.51 13.17 6.19
C TYR A 284 -12.81 12.37 6.07
N LEU A 285 -12.71 11.11 5.65
CA LEU A 285 -13.85 10.22 5.43
C LEU A 285 -14.59 9.90 6.73
N GLN A 286 -13.87 9.70 7.84
CA GLN A 286 -14.45 9.56 9.16
C GLN A 286 -15.22 10.81 9.55
N ARG A 287 -14.62 11.99 9.44
CA ARG A 287 -15.29 13.26 9.78
C ARG A 287 -16.58 13.48 8.98
N VAL A 288 -16.59 13.12 7.69
CA VAL A 288 -17.80 13.25 6.85
C VAL A 288 -18.85 12.22 7.25
N GLY A 289 -18.47 10.95 7.45
CA GLY A 289 -19.41 9.83 7.57
C GLY A 289 -19.87 9.47 8.98
N THR A 290 -19.07 9.72 10.02
CA THR A 290 -19.28 9.19 11.39
C THR A 290 -20.64 9.54 11.96
N ASP A 291 -21.06 10.80 11.88
CA ASP A 291 -22.36 11.26 12.39
C ASP A 291 -23.55 10.49 11.81
N VAL A 292 -23.49 10.21 10.50
CA VAL A 292 -24.57 9.51 9.79
C VAL A 292 -24.48 8.01 10.04
N GLN A 293 -23.28 7.45 10.14
CA GLN A 293 -23.09 6.05 10.55
C GLN A 293 -23.62 5.79 11.96
N GLU A 294 -23.38 6.71 12.91
CA GLU A 294 -23.95 6.64 14.25
C GLU A 294 -25.47 6.75 14.25
N LEU A 295 -26.03 7.61 13.40
CA LEU A 295 -27.48 7.72 13.25
C LEU A 295 -28.08 6.41 12.73
N ILE A 296 -27.48 5.80 11.71
CA ILE A 296 -27.88 4.49 11.19
C ILE A 296 -27.81 3.42 12.29
N ALA A 297 -26.74 3.40 13.08
CA ALA A 297 -26.55 2.44 14.16
C ALA A 297 -27.61 2.54 15.28
N ARG A 298 -28.29 3.69 15.41
CA ARG A 298 -29.35 3.92 16.40
C ARG A 298 -30.75 3.61 15.85
N ILE A 299 -30.91 3.37 14.55
CA ILE A 299 -32.19 3.00 13.95
C ILE A 299 -32.43 1.51 14.18
N ASP A 300 -33.54 1.20 14.85
CA ASP A 300 -34.02 -0.13 15.20
C ASP A 300 -35.20 -0.60 14.33
N VAL A 301 -35.76 0.30 13.51
CA VAL A 301 -36.88 0.03 12.61
C VAL A 301 -36.44 -0.09 11.14
N PRO A 302 -37.01 -1.03 10.35
CA PRO A 302 -36.68 -1.13 8.94
C PRO A 302 -37.17 0.08 8.12
N LEU A 303 -36.26 0.76 7.41
CA LEU A 303 -36.57 1.86 6.50
C LEU A 303 -36.56 1.38 5.03
N GLU A 304 -37.53 0.55 4.64
CA GLU A 304 -37.62 0.04 3.26
C GLU A 304 -38.46 0.99 2.39
N PRO A 305 -37.89 1.73 1.43
CA PRO A 305 -38.66 2.67 0.60
C PRO A 305 -39.46 1.96 -0.51
N GLN A 306 -39.13 0.73 -0.90
CA GLN A 306 -39.82 0.03 -1.96
C GLN A 306 -41.14 -0.59 -1.46
N PRO A 307 -42.32 -0.18 -1.95
CA PRO A 307 -43.60 -0.67 -1.43
C PRO A 307 -43.76 -2.19 -1.54
N SER A 308 -43.27 -2.80 -2.62
CA SER A 308 -43.36 -4.25 -2.85
C SER A 308 -42.49 -5.09 -1.92
N ARG A 309 -41.56 -4.48 -1.18
CA ARG A 309 -40.71 -5.16 -0.18
C ARG A 309 -41.21 -4.96 1.25
N ARG A 310 -42.28 -4.17 1.43
CA ARG A 310 -42.92 -3.97 2.73
C ARG A 310 -43.95 -5.08 2.96
N PRO A 311 -44.08 -5.59 4.20
CA PRO A 311 -45.22 -6.42 4.55
C PRO A 311 -46.51 -5.60 4.36
N PRO A 312 -47.62 -6.25 3.97
CA PRO A 312 -48.90 -5.58 3.89
C PRO A 312 -49.28 -5.02 5.28
N PRO A 313 -49.95 -3.85 5.34
CA PRO A 313 -50.45 -3.34 6.61
C PRO A 313 -51.38 -4.38 7.23
N VAL A 314 -51.12 -4.77 8.49
CA VAL A 314 -52.02 -5.65 9.24
C VAL A 314 -53.39 -4.96 9.25
N PRO A 315 -54.45 -5.60 8.72
CA PRO A 315 -55.78 -5.01 8.79
C PRO A 315 -56.13 -4.75 10.25
N GLU A 316 -56.60 -3.54 10.56
CA GLU A 316 -57.07 -3.22 11.90
C GLU A 316 -58.09 -4.29 12.33
N PRO A 317 -58.01 -4.81 13.57
CA PRO A 317 -58.96 -5.78 14.05
C PRO A 317 -60.36 -5.16 13.98
N VAL A 318 -61.13 -5.61 12.99
CA VAL A 318 -62.54 -5.22 12.84
C VAL A 318 -63.23 -5.69 14.10
N GLY A 319 -63.56 -4.73 14.98
CA GLY A 319 -64.19 -5.00 16.26
C GLY A 319 -65.45 -5.83 16.07
N LYS A 320 -65.36 -7.13 16.38
CA LYS A 320 -66.51 -8.00 16.58
C LYS A 320 -66.30 -8.80 17.86
N GLY A 321 -67.09 -8.41 18.85
CA GLY A 321 -67.59 -9.15 20.01
C GLY A 321 -66.79 -10.34 20.54
N LYS A 322 -66.33 -10.17 21.79
CA LYS A 322 -66.16 -11.17 22.87
C LYS A 322 -66.20 -12.65 22.44
N GLU A 323 -65.09 -13.36 22.64
CA GLU A 323 -65.01 -14.42 23.66
C GLU A 323 -63.57 -14.90 23.87
N THR A 324 -63.27 -15.15 25.14
CA THR A 324 -62.10 -15.76 25.79
C THR A 324 -61.13 -16.58 24.92
N ALA A 325 -59.91 -16.06 24.77
CA ALA A 325 -58.67 -16.82 24.70
C ALA A 325 -57.61 -16.02 25.47
N GLU A 326 -56.78 -16.70 26.27
CA GLU A 326 -55.64 -16.10 26.96
C GLU A 326 -54.77 -15.32 25.95
N PRO A 327 -54.28 -14.12 26.28
CA PRO A 327 -53.45 -13.38 25.36
C PRO A 327 -52.11 -14.12 25.26
N GLU A 328 -51.92 -14.87 24.17
CA GLU A 328 -50.57 -15.10 23.66
C GLU A 328 -49.89 -13.72 23.59
N PRO A 329 -48.63 -13.57 24.05
CA PRO A 329 -47.94 -12.31 23.90
C PRO A 329 -47.88 -12.02 22.40
N GLU A 330 -48.70 -11.07 21.93
CA GLU A 330 -48.57 -10.47 20.61
C GLU A 330 -47.12 -10.02 20.52
N VAL A 331 -46.28 -10.79 19.82
CA VAL A 331 -44.99 -10.29 19.38
C VAL A 331 -45.37 -9.11 18.48
N PRO A 332 -45.12 -7.85 18.88
CA PRO A 332 -45.51 -6.73 18.06
C PRO A 332 -44.79 -6.91 16.73
N GLU A 333 -45.54 -7.22 15.66
CA GLU A 333 -44.96 -7.25 14.32
C GLU A 333 -44.25 -5.90 14.12
N PRO A 334 -43.01 -5.90 13.61
CA PRO A 334 -42.24 -4.69 13.44
C PRO A 334 -43.04 -3.73 12.57
N ARG A 335 -43.63 -2.71 13.20
CA ARG A 335 -44.44 -1.71 12.53
C ARG A 335 -43.53 -0.97 11.57
N HIS A 336 -43.69 -1.25 10.27
CA HIS A 336 -43.00 -0.48 9.26
C HIS A 336 -43.51 0.96 9.30
N PRO A 337 -42.60 1.95 9.43
CA PRO A 337 -43.03 3.34 9.40
C PRO A 337 -43.71 3.69 8.06
N PRO A 338 -44.67 4.62 8.06
CA PRO A 338 -45.27 5.17 6.85
C PRO A 338 -44.22 5.54 5.80
N LEU A 339 -44.56 5.39 4.51
CA LEU A 339 -43.59 5.62 3.42
C LEU A 339 -43.01 7.04 3.46
N GLU A 340 -43.84 8.03 3.77
CA GLU A 340 -43.43 9.43 3.94
C GLU A 340 -42.36 9.57 5.03
N GLN A 341 -42.55 8.95 6.20
CA GLN A 341 -41.55 8.98 7.28
C GLN A 341 -40.23 8.30 6.90
N VAL A 342 -40.30 7.23 6.09
CA VAL A 342 -39.10 6.57 5.56
C VAL A 342 -38.36 7.50 4.60
N ILE A 343 -39.07 8.13 3.67
CA ILE A 343 -38.49 9.10 2.73
C ILE A 343 -37.84 10.24 3.52
N ASP A 344 -38.54 10.84 4.48
CA ASP A 344 -38.04 11.94 5.31
C ASP A 344 -36.82 11.55 6.14
N ALA A 345 -36.73 10.29 6.60
CA ALA A 345 -35.55 9.79 7.29
C ALA A 345 -34.32 9.77 6.36
N TYR A 346 -34.47 9.25 5.14
CA TYR A 346 -33.39 9.26 4.14
C TYR A 346 -33.01 10.67 3.69
N LEU A 347 -34.00 11.55 3.48
CA LEU A 347 -33.74 12.95 3.13
C LEU A 347 -32.89 13.65 4.20
N ARG A 348 -33.25 13.49 5.48
CA ARG A 348 -32.50 14.07 6.60
C ARG A 348 -31.10 13.48 6.74
N MET A 349 -30.94 12.17 6.58
CA MET A 349 -29.62 11.51 6.61
C MET A 349 -28.71 12.01 5.48
N ALA A 350 -29.24 12.09 4.26
CA ALA A 350 -28.49 12.56 3.10
C ALA A 350 -28.13 14.05 3.22
N GLN A 351 -29.07 14.89 3.63
CA GLN A 351 -28.84 16.32 3.86
C GLN A 351 -27.75 16.55 4.91
N ARG A 352 -27.83 15.88 6.06
CA ARG A 352 -26.82 16.00 7.12
C ARG A 352 -25.42 15.62 6.62
N LEU A 353 -25.31 14.64 5.74
CA LEU A 353 -24.04 14.27 5.11
C LEU A 353 -23.57 15.34 4.11
N LEU A 354 -24.46 15.79 3.23
CA LEU A 354 -24.12 16.78 2.21
C LEU A 354 -23.67 18.10 2.84
N ASP A 355 -24.30 18.50 3.94
CA ASP A 355 -23.95 19.69 4.72
C ASP A 355 -22.62 19.54 5.49
N SER A 356 -22.10 18.32 5.66
CA SER A 356 -20.79 18.07 6.29
C SER A 356 -19.63 18.04 5.28
N ILE A 357 -19.92 18.04 3.97
CA ILE A 357 -18.90 18.06 2.93
C ILE A 357 -18.41 19.50 2.73
N ASP A 358 -17.21 19.76 3.24
CA ASP A 358 -16.52 21.04 3.07
C ASP A 358 -15.39 20.92 2.03
N ALA A 359 -15.51 21.69 0.95
CA ALA A 359 -14.51 21.80 -0.10
C ALA A 359 -13.14 22.23 0.45
N GLY A 360 -13.10 23.07 1.48
CA GLY A 360 -11.89 23.56 2.13
C GLY A 360 -11.12 22.48 2.89
N ALA A 361 -11.78 21.38 3.20
CA ALA A 361 -11.21 20.31 4.01
C ALA A 361 -11.06 18.98 3.26
N VAL A 362 -11.34 18.96 1.94
CA VAL A 362 -10.95 17.85 1.06
C VAL A 362 -9.41 17.70 1.07
N PRO A 363 -8.83 16.52 1.27
CA PRO A 363 -7.39 16.37 1.33
C PRO A 363 -6.69 16.70 0.00
N ASP A 364 -5.52 17.32 0.06
CA ASP A 364 -4.74 17.70 -1.13
C ASP A 364 -4.43 16.53 -2.08
N PRO A 365 -4.13 15.29 -1.61
CA PRO A 365 -4.04 14.11 -2.47
C PRO A 365 -5.28 13.91 -3.36
N LEU A 366 -6.47 14.09 -2.79
CA LEU A 366 -7.73 13.95 -3.53
C LEU A 366 -7.93 15.11 -4.51
N CYS A 367 -7.60 16.35 -4.12
CA CYS A 367 -7.62 17.51 -5.00
C CYS A 367 -6.73 17.30 -6.25
N ARG A 368 -5.52 16.75 -6.09
CA ARG A 368 -4.62 16.46 -7.22
C ARG A 368 -5.19 15.40 -8.16
N CYS A 369 -5.78 14.32 -7.63
CA CYS A 369 -6.50 13.36 -8.46
C CYS A 369 -7.63 14.04 -9.23
N CYS A 370 -8.46 14.87 -8.58
CA CYS A 370 -9.54 15.61 -9.23
C CYS A 370 -9.05 16.54 -10.35
N ARG A 371 -7.90 17.20 -10.17
CA ARG A 371 -7.27 18.01 -11.24
C ARG A 371 -6.92 17.15 -12.45
N ILE A 372 -6.24 16.03 -12.26
CA ILE A 372 -5.81 15.16 -13.37
C ILE A 372 -7.02 14.66 -14.15
N LEU A 373 -8.08 14.25 -13.43
CA LEU A 373 -9.36 13.84 -14.02
C LEU A 373 -10.00 14.96 -14.85
N TYR A 374 -10.03 16.17 -14.29
CA TYR A 374 -10.60 17.33 -14.96
C TYR A 374 -9.82 17.68 -16.23
N GLU A 375 -8.50 17.82 -16.12
CA GLU A 375 -7.62 18.19 -17.23
C GLU A 375 -7.66 17.15 -18.35
N GLY A 376 -7.64 15.87 -17.99
CA GLY A 376 -7.78 14.77 -18.95
C GLY A 376 -9.10 14.82 -19.71
N PHE A 377 -10.23 15.00 -19.01
CA PHE A 377 -11.55 15.08 -19.64
C PHE A 377 -11.69 16.32 -20.53
N VAL A 378 -11.19 17.47 -20.07
CA VAL A 378 -11.22 18.72 -20.84
C VAL A 378 -10.34 18.59 -22.09
N ALA A 379 -9.16 17.97 -21.98
CA ALA A 379 -8.29 17.72 -23.13
C ALA A 379 -8.97 16.83 -24.18
N GLN A 380 -9.73 15.82 -23.73
CA GLN A 380 -10.43 14.89 -24.63
C GLN A 380 -11.69 15.48 -25.27
N THR A 381 -12.44 16.33 -24.55
CA THR A 381 -13.81 16.73 -24.96
C THR A 381 -14.01 18.24 -25.16
N GLY A 382 -13.12 19.07 -24.63
CA GLY A 382 -13.32 20.52 -24.53
C GLY A 382 -14.42 20.95 -23.57
N ASN A 383 -15.11 20.03 -22.88
CA ASN A 383 -16.28 20.31 -22.06
C ASN A 383 -15.93 20.47 -20.57
N ARG A 384 -15.72 21.72 -20.13
CA ARG A 384 -15.41 22.04 -18.71
C ARG A 384 -16.55 21.71 -17.75
N ALA A 385 -17.80 22.01 -18.13
CA ALA A 385 -18.95 21.69 -17.28
C ALA A 385 -19.11 20.18 -17.09
N GLY A 386 -18.96 19.41 -18.17
CA GLY A 386 -18.93 17.95 -18.12
C GLY A 386 -17.77 17.42 -17.28
N ALA A 387 -16.59 18.04 -17.35
CA ALA A 387 -15.45 17.66 -16.51
C ALA A 387 -15.74 17.88 -15.01
N ARG A 388 -16.40 18.98 -14.63
CA ARG A 388 -16.84 19.20 -13.24
C ARG A 388 -17.85 18.16 -12.77
N GLU A 389 -18.80 17.78 -13.63
CA GLU A 389 -19.74 16.68 -13.35
C GLU A 389 -18.99 15.35 -13.13
N LYS A 390 -17.93 15.07 -13.91
CA LYS A 390 -17.09 13.88 -13.68
C LYS A 390 -16.33 13.94 -12.36
N VAL A 391 -15.82 15.11 -11.98
CA VAL A 391 -15.15 15.31 -10.69
C VAL A 391 -16.12 15.09 -9.53
N SER A 392 -17.33 15.66 -9.57
CA SER A 392 -18.33 15.42 -8.54
C SER A 392 -18.74 13.94 -8.50
N SER A 393 -18.99 13.33 -9.65
CA SER A 393 -19.32 11.91 -9.77
C SER A 393 -18.23 11.02 -9.17
N PHE A 394 -16.96 11.34 -9.43
CA PHE A 394 -15.80 10.64 -8.86
C PHE A 394 -15.77 10.72 -7.33
N LEU A 395 -15.92 11.92 -6.76
CA LEU A 395 -15.95 12.11 -5.30
C LEU A 395 -17.06 11.27 -4.66
N PHE A 396 -18.27 11.29 -5.23
CA PHE A 396 -19.39 10.57 -4.66
C PHE A 396 -19.30 9.06 -4.86
N ILE A 397 -19.06 8.59 -6.08
CA ILE A 397 -19.00 7.15 -6.38
C ILE A 397 -17.83 6.48 -5.66
N ARG A 398 -16.67 7.14 -5.59
CA ARG A 398 -15.44 6.51 -5.10
C ARG A 398 -15.19 6.79 -3.63
N TYR A 399 -15.61 7.92 -3.06
CA TYR A 399 -15.26 8.27 -1.68
C TYR A 399 -16.46 8.34 -0.76
N ILE A 400 -17.50 9.09 -1.12
CA ILE A 400 -18.63 9.37 -0.21
C ILE A 400 -19.61 8.19 -0.12
N SER A 401 -20.13 7.68 -1.24
CA SER A 401 -21.08 6.57 -1.23
C SER A 401 -20.51 5.28 -0.61
N PRO A 402 -19.24 4.91 -0.82
CA PRO A 402 -18.65 3.73 -0.19
C PRO A 402 -18.56 3.79 1.34
N LEU A 403 -18.65 4.97 1.98
CA LEU A 403 -18.79 5.11 3.44
C LEU A 403 -19.95 4.29 4.01
N PHE A 404 -20.97 4.02 3.17
CA PHE A 404 -22.19 3.29 3.53
C PHE A 404 -22.30 1.94 2.82
N SER A 405 -21.20 1.45 2.25
CA SER A 405 -21.11 0.10 1.71
C SER A 405 -20.76 -0.92 2.80
N ASN A 406 -21.05 -2.20 2.54
CA ASN A 406 -20.94 -3.31 3.50
C ASN A 406 -19.56 -3.42 4.18
N ASP A 407 -18.46 -3.02 3.53
CA ASP A 407 -17.10 -3.19 4.04
C ASP A 407 -16.73 -2.15 5.12
N MET A 408 -17.29 -0.93 5.07
CA MET A 408 -17.01 0.16 6.02
C MET A 408 -18.04 0.23 7.16
N ILE A 409 -19.28 -0.19 6.88
CA ILE A 409 -20.37 -0.41 7.84
C ILE A 409 -20.10 -1.61 8.77
N ALA A 410 -19.14 -2.48 8.43
CA ALA A 410 -18.79 -3.65 9.23
C ALA A 410 -18.10 -3.29 10.57
N ASN A 411 -17.44 -2.13 10.66
CA ASN A 411 -16.78 -1.62 11.87
C ASN A 411 -17.24 -0.18 12.17
N PRO A 412 -18.51 0.04 12.55
CA PRO A 412 -18.94 1.39 12.93
C PRO A 412 -18.19 1.85 14.19
N PRO A 413 -18.16 3.17 14.46
CA PRO A 413 -17.63 3.71 15.70
C PRO A 413 -18.21 2.94 16.90
N GLY A 414 -17.36 2.27 17.68
CA GLY A 414 -17.77 1.41 18.81
C GLY A 414 -17.85 -0.11 18.53
N GLY A 415 -17.47 -0.58 17.34
CA GLY A 415 -17.10 -1.98 17.07
C GLY A 415 -18.24 -3.01 17.01
N LYS A 416 -19.51 -2.60 17.05
CA LYS A 416 -20.66 -3.50 16.90
C LYS A 416 -21.06 -3.65 15.43
N LYS A 417 -21.13 -4.86 14.91
CA LYS A 417 -21.64 -5.11 13.55
C LYS A 417 -23.07 -4.58 13.39
N LEU A 418 -23.32 -3.80 12.33
CA LEU A 418 -24.65 -3.31 11.99
C LEU A 418 -25.59 -4.47 11.61
N SER A 419 -26.87 -4.35 11.99
CA SER A 419 -27.92 -5.30 11.64
C SER A 419 -28.18 -5.33 10.12
N ARG A 420 -28.89 -6.35 9.63
CA ARG A 420 -29.25 -6.43 8.19
C ARG A 420 -30.06 -5.21 7.73
N ASP A 421 -30.96 -4.70 8.58
CA ASP A 421 -31.76 -3.51 8.26
C ASP A 421 -30.90 -2.24 8.24
N GLN A 422 -29.96 -2.12 9.17
CA GLN A 422 -29.01 -1.00 9.21
C GLN A 422 -28.06 -1.01 7.98
N GLN A 423 -27.60 -2.19 7.56
CA GLN A 423 -26.84 -2.35 6.31
C GLN A 423 -27.69 -1.94 5.10
N ARG A 424 -28.97 -2.34 5.06
CA ARG A 424 -29.90 -1.96 4.00
C ARG A 424 -30.11 -0.45 3.94
N ILE A 425 -30.20 0.23 5.08
CA ILE A 425 -30.26 1.69 5.18
C ILE A 425 -29.01 2.32 4.57
N GLY A 426 -27.82 1.83 4.93
CA GLY A 426 -26.56 2.30 4.36
C GLY A 426 -26.51 2.16 2.84
N ILE A 427 -26.88 1.00 2.31
CA ILE A 427 -26.91 0.73 0.86
C ILE A 427 -27.86 1.71 0.15
N MET A 428 -29.06 1.93 0.69
CA MET A 428 -30.04 2.85 0.12
C MET A 428 -29.55 4.30 0.16
N LEU A 429 -28.95 4.72 1.27
CA LEU A 429 -28.35 6.05 1.40
C LEU A 429 -27.21 6.24 0.40
N GLY A 430 -26.32 5.25 0.25
CA GLY A 430 -25.24 5.28 -0.74
C GLY A 430 -25.76 5.45 -2.17
N LYS A 431 -26.89 4.80 -2.53
CA LYS A 431 -27.56 4.97 -3.83
C LYS A 431 -28.13 6.37 -4.01
N ILE A 432 -28.74 6.95 -2.96
CA ILE A 432 -29.28 8.32 -2.99
C ILE A 432 -28.14 9.32 -3.25
N LEU A 433 -27.07 9.23 -2.46
CA LEU A 433 -25.89 10.09 -2.58
C LEU A 433 -25.20 9.96 -3.93
N GLN A 434 -25.12 8.75 -4.47
CA GLN A 434 -24.59 8.53 -5.82
C GLN A 434 -25.42 9.24 -6.88
N GLY A 435 -26.75 9.23 -6.77
CA GLY A 435 -27.62 9.98 -7.68
C GLY A 435 -27.43 11.49 -7.58
N VAL A 436 -27.25 12.03 -6.36
CA VAL A 436 -26.94 13.45 -6.12
C VAL A 436 -25.60 13.83 -6.74
N GLY A 437 -24.52 13.07 -6.46
CA GLY A 437 -23.19 13.36 -7.00
C GLY A 437 -23.07 13.23 -8.52
N ASN A 438 -23.86 12.34 -9.12
CA ASN A 438 -23.97 12.21 -10.57
C ASN A 438 -24.88 13.27 -11.21
N GLN A 439 -25.70 13.97 -10.41
CA GLN A 439 -26.70 14.92 -10.90
C GLN A 439 -27.71 14.28 -11.88
N ILE A 440 -27.99 12.98 -11.72
CA ILE A 440 -28.92 12.22 -12.58
C ILE A 440 -30.19 11.91 -11.77
N PRO A 441 -31.36 12.42 -12.18
CA PRO A 441 -32.63 12.08 -11.54
C PRO A 441 -32.95 10.57 -11.61
N PHE A 442 -33.48 10.03 -10.53
CA PHE A 442 -33.94 8.66 -10.46
C PHE A 442 -35.18 8.43 -11.33
N SER A 443 -35.12 7.40 -12.17
CA SER A 443 -36.24 6.96 -13.01
C SER A 443 -37.20 6.00 -12.28
N GLU A 444 -36.65 5.18 -11.36
CA GLU A 444 -37.36 4.19 -10.55
C GLU A 444 -38.43 4.85 -9.65
N GLN A 445 -39.68 4.37 -9.71
CA GLN A 445 -40.81 5.03 -9.06
C GLN A 445 -40.63 5.28 -7.55
N TYR A 446 -40.06 4.31 -6.82
CA TYR A 446 -39.84 4.42 -5.37
C TYR A 446 -38.63 5.32 -5.01
N MET A 447 -37.77 5.65 -5.98
CA MET A 447 -36.62 6.54 -5.79
C MET A 447 -36.90 7.98 -6.21
N ARG A 448 -37.94 8.23 -7.03
CA ARG A 448 -38.34 9.58 -7.48
C ARG A 448 -38.51 10.61 -6.35
N PRO A 449 -39.02 10.26 -5.15
CA PRO A 449 -39.10 11.24 -4.05
C PRO A 449 -37.75 11.86 -3.69
N PHE A 450 -36.64 11.15 -3.90
CA PHE A 450 -35.28 11.64 -3.61
C PHE A 450 -34.73 12.60 -4.67
N ASN A 451 -35.42 12.80 -5.81
CA ASN A 451 -35.02 13.78 -6.83
C ASN A 451 -35.03 15.22 -6.31
N VAL A 452 -35.74 15.48 -5.20
CA VAL A 452 -35.67 16.78 -4.51
C VAL A 452 -34.24 17.10 -4.06
N LEU A 453 -33.46 16.10 -3.63
CA LEU A 453 -32.05 16.31 -3.25
C LEU A 453 -31.17 16.51 -4.48
N VAL A 454 -31.39 15.72 -5.54
CA VAL A 454 -30.61 15.83 -6.77
C VAL A 454 -30.73 17.25 -7.34
N ASN A 455 -31.96 17.77 -7.42
CA ASN A 455 -32.21 19.11 -7.92
C ASN A 455 -31.79 20.19 -6.92
N GLY A 456 -32.05 19.99 -5.63
CA GLY A 456 -31.78 20.97 -4.57
C GLY A 456 -30.29 21.18 -4.30
N TYR A 457 -29.45 20.17 -4.56
CA TYR A 457 -28.01 20.23 -4.35
C TYR A 457 -27.20 20.38 -5.65
N ALA A 458 -27.82 20.41 -6.84
CA ALA A 458 -27.09 20.48 -8.11
C ALA A 458 -26.06 21.63 -8.14
N GLU A 459 -26.48 22.83 -7.74
CA GLU A 459 -25.60 24.00 -7.67
C GLU A 459 -24.53 23.87 -6.58
N ALA A 460 -24.87 23.34 -5.40
CA ALA A 460 -23.89 23.10 -4.32
C ALA A 460 -22.83 22.08 -4.73
N ILE A 461 -23.20 21.05 -5.49
CA ILE A 461 -22.29 20.02 -6.00
C ILE A 461 -21.37 20.57 -7.09
N ASP A 462 -21.88 21.40 -8.00
CA ASP A 462 -21.02 22.09 -9.00
C ASP A 462 -20.05 23.06 -8.32
N HIS A 463 -20.49 23.79 -7.28
CA HIS A 463 -19.61 24.62 -6.46
C HIS A 463 -18.54 23.80 -5.73
N LEU A 464 -18.90 22.67 -5.12
CA LEU A 464 -17.95 21.75 -4.49
C LEU A 464 -16.86 21.31 -5.49
N ALA A 465 -17.24 20.87 -6.69
CA ALA A 465 -16.29 20.48 -7.72
C ALA A 465 -15.39 21.65 -8.13
N THR A 466 -15.97 22.84 -8.31
CA THR A 466 -15.25 24.06 -8.67
C THR A 466 -14.21 24.43 -7.61
N ASP A 467 -14.58 24.40 -6.34
CA ASP A 467 -13.69 24.81 -5.25
C ASP A 467 -12.58 23.80 -4.98
N VAL A 468 -12.88 22.50 -5.10
CA VAL A 468 -11.86 21.43 -5.08
C VAL A 468 -10.84 21.63 -6.19
N LEU A 469 -11.29 21.97 -7.40
CA LEU A 469 -10.40 22.21 -8.55
C LEU A 469 -9.59 23.49 -8.40
N ARG A 470 -10.17 24.57 -7.87
CA ARG A 470 -9.44 25.80 -7.54
C ARG A 470 -8.32 25.54 -6.53
N ARG A 471 -8.62 24.76 -5.48
CA ARG A 471 -7.60 24.33 -4.50
C ARG A 471 -6.50 23.48 -5.13
N ALA A 472 -6.84 22.67 -6.13
CA ALA A 472 -5.86 21.90 -6.90
C ALA A 472 -5.03 22.75 -7.88
N GLY A 473 -5.30 24.06 -8.00
CA GLY A 473 -4.56 24.99 -8.86
C GLY A 473 -5.18 25.23 -10.23
N VAL A 474 -6.43 24.79 -10.48
CA VAL A 474 -7.13 25.06 -11.74
C VAL A 474 -7.68 26.49 -11.72
N ALA A 475 -7.12 27.38 -12.54
CA ALA A 475 -7.46 28.80 -12.53
C ALA A 475 -8.90 29.10 -13.00
N ASN A 476 -9.41 28.32 -13.97
CA ASN A 476 -10.77 28.49 -14.52
C ASN A 476 -11.45 27.12 -14.70
N PRO A 477 -11.88 26.48 -13.60
CA PRO A 477 -12.52 25.16 -13.64
C PRO A 477 -13.87 25.16 -14.37
#